data_AF-A0A3Q2W755-F1
#
_entry.id   AF-A0A3Q2W755-F1
#
_cell.length_a   1.000
_cell.length_b   1.000
_cell.length_c   1.000
_cell.angle_alpha   90.00
_cell.angle_beta   90.00
_cell.angle_gamma   90.00
#
_symmetry.space_group_name_H-M   'P 1'
#
loop_
_entity.id
_entity.type
_entity.pdbx_description
1 polymer ?
#
loop_
_entity_poly.entity_id
_entity_poly.type
_entity_poly.pdbx_seq_one_letter_code
_entity_poly.pdbx_strand_id
1 'polypeptide(L)'
;MASSSLGRRLVACLLNVSEARRKDLVETVAKAALYNTEGVRREGTTVLNIFNDYDYNRSVITIVSSIDSIREAILCACEKACGLIDMQTHTGVHPCMGAVDLIPIYPLGEEMRAEDCTKEALAVAQGLTERVQGTSAFLFGWADFPLQRGLAHRRKEMGWFKKTPDLRAIRADVGPQPQKRFGLTGVGAGPYVMNCNVTIDTQDVSLGRSIAKAIRESTPGGLPGVQVLALPHGGAVEIACNVESVKGTPPDHLTAGEPWPSFSIGGESYCHAPASLITARVAELAGRQGVSMKGTALVGFTPRDCRGLAEYALSQGIAEFWKEQRRIRM
;
A
#
# COMPACT_ATOMS: atom_id res chain seq x y z
N MET A 1 15.26 -23.84 4.06
CA MET A 1 15.03 -24.03 2.62
C MET A 1 15.95 -23.06 1.90
N ALA A 2 16.77 -23.53 0.96
CA ALA A 2 17.65 -22.64 0.20
C ALA A 2 16.78 -21.71 -0.66
N SER A 3 16.83 -20.41 -0.41
CA SER A 3 16.21 -19.41 -1.28
C SER A 3 16.72 -19.63 -2.70
N SER A 4 15.81 -19.79 -3.66
CA SER A 4 16.19 -19.69 -5.08
C SER A 4 16.87 -18.33 -5.31
N SER A 5 17.80 -18.25 -6.26
CA SER A 5 18.45 -16.98 -6.63
C SER A 5 17.43 -15.88 -6.96
N LEU A 6 16.26 -16.27 -7.46
CA LEU A 6 15.10 -15.41 -7.72
C LEU A 6 14.56 -14.70 -6.46
N GLY A 7 14.48 -15.39 -5.32
CA GLY A 7 13.92 -14.83 -4.08
C GLY A 7 14.76 -13.72 -3.44
N ARG A 8 16.05 -13.64 -3.79
CA ARG A 8 17.01 -12.74 -3.13
C ARG A 8 16.93 -11.29 -3.57
N ARG A 9 16.43 -11.02 -4.79
CA ARG A 9 16.33 -9.69 -5.40
C ARG A 9 14.88 -9.31 -5.78
N LEU A 10 13.93 -9.69 -4.93
CA LEU A 10 12.51 -9.36 -5.10
C LEU A 10 12.14 -8.02 -4.47
N VAL A 11 11.22 -7.33 -5.15
CA VAL A 11 10.56 -6.13 -4.65
C VAL A 11 9.05 -6.25 -4.85
N ALA A 12 8.29 -5.63 -3.95
CA ALA A 12 6.84 -5.51 -4.05
C ALA A 12 6.43 -4.08 -4.36
N CYS A 13 5.41 -3.93 -5.19
CA CYS A 13 4.61 -2.72 -5.28
C CYS A 13 3.18 -3.01 -4.86
N LEU A 14 2.68 -2.27 -3.88
CA LEU A 14 1.28 -2.27 -3.50
C LEU A 14 0.62 -1.12 -4.26
N LEU A 15 0.34 -1.33 -5.54
CA LEU A 15 -0.20 -0.31 -6.43
C LEU A 15 -1.64 0.02 -6.01
N ASN A 16 -1.90 1.28 -5.68
CA ASN A 16 -3.24 1.73 -5.29
C ASN A 16 -3.90 2.43 -6.48
N VAL A 17 -5.10 2.01 -6.85
CA VAL A 17 -5.92 2.63 -7.90
C VAL A 17 -7.29 3.03 -7.38
N SER A 18 -7.80 4.15 -7.88
CA SER A 18 -9.08 4.74 -7.46
C SER A 18 -10.26 4.15 -8.23
N GLU A 19 -10.37 2.82 -8.21
CA GLU A 19 -11.47 2.03 -8.75
C GLU A 19 -11.54 0.68 -8.02
N ALA A 20 -12.73 0.23 -7.64
CA ALA A 20 -12.97 -1.11 -7.07
C ALA A 20 -14.34 -1.68 -7.41
N ARG A 21 -15.24 -0.87 -7.97
CA ARG A 21 -16.61 -1.26 -8.31
C ARG A 21 -16.63 -2.00 -9.64
N ARG A 22 -15.82 -1.56 -10.59
CA ARG A 22 -15.58 -2.21 -11.90
C ARG A 22 -14.35 -3.12 -11.81
N LYS A 23 -14.55 -4.31 -11.26
CA LYS A 23 -13.48 -5.29 -10.97
C LYS A 23 -12.73 -5.74 -12.23
N ASP A 24 -13.41 -5.82 -13.36
CA ASP A 24 -12.85 -6.13 -14.68
C ASP A 24 -11.79 -5.10 -15.11
N LEU A 25 -12.00 -3.81 -14.82
CA LEU A 25 -11.01 -2.77 -15.09
C LEU A 25 -9.78 -2.94 -14.20
N VAL A 26 -9.98 -3.23 -12.91
CA VAL A 26 -8.88 -3.46 -11.96
C VAL A 26 -8.07 -4.70 -12.36
N GLU A 27 -8.73 -5.78 -12.77
CA GLU A 27 -8.05 -6.96 -13.32
C GLU A 27 -7.30 -6.65 -14.62
N THR A 28 -7.84 -5.77 -15.47
CA THR A 28 -7.16 -5.32 -16.68
C THR A 28 -5.88 -4.54 -16.35
N VAL A 29 -5.90 -3.71 -15.30
CA VAL A 29 -4.70 -3.03 -14.77
C VAL A 29 -3.69 -4.04 -14.24
N ALA A 30 -4.12 -5.03 -13.46
CA ALA A 30 -3.24 -6.08 -12.94
C ALA A 30 -2.58 -6.91 -14.06
N LYS A 31 -3.36 -7.26 -15.09
CA LYS A 31 -2.84 -7.97 -16.28
C LYS A 31 -1.82 -7.14 -17.06
N ALA A 32 -1.99 -5.82 -17.14
CA ALA A 32 -1.01 -4.96 -17.79
C ALA A 32 0.37 -4.97 -17.09
N ALA A 33 0.43 -5.30 -15.80
CA ALA A 33 1.71 -5.53 -15.11
C ALA A 33 2.42 -6.82 -15.57
N LEU A 34 1.66 -7.79 -16.08
CA LEU A 34 2.11 -9.17 -16.31
C LEU A 34 2.33 -9.48 -17.77
N TYR A 35 1.62 -8.81 -18.67
CA TYR A 35 1.63 -9.08 -20.09
C TYR A 35 1.93 -7.80 -20.86
N ASN A 36 2.79 -7.90 -21.87
CA ASN A 36 2.99 -6.81 -22.83
C ASN A 36 1.78 -6.69 -23.78
N THR A 37 1.82 -5.75 -24.72
CA THR A 37 0.75 -5.50 -25.69
C THR A 37 0.48 -6.68 -26.64
N GLU A 38 1.43 -7.58 -26.80
CA GLU A 38 1.33 -8.79 -27.62
C GLU A 38 0.81 -10.01 -26.82
N GLY A 39 0.52 -9.83 -25.52
CA GLY A 39 0.12 -10.91 -24.63
C GLY A 39 1.29 -11.78 -24.13
N VAL A 40 2.53 -11.40 -24.42
CA VAL A 40 3.72 -12.09 -23.91
C VAL A 40 3.90 -11.77 -22.44
N ARG A 41 4.03 -12.82 -21.64
CA ARG A 41 4.22 -12.73 -20.20
C ARG A 41 5.59 -12.10 -19.86
N ARG A 42 5.61 -11.21 -18.87
CA ARG A 42 6.84 -10.78 -18.18
C ARG A 42 7.31 -11.86 -17.23
N GLU A 43 8.46 -12.43 -17.55
CA GLU A 43 9.16 -13.35 -16.65
C GLU A 43 9.58 -12.64 -15.38
N GLY A 44 9.63 -13.38 -14.26
CA GLY A 44 10.01 -12.82 -12.98
C GLY A 44 8.98 -11.90 -12.32
N THR A 45 7.77 -11.74 -12.90
CA THR A 45 6.68 -10.95 -12.34
C THR A 45 5.46 -11.81 -11.99
N THR A 46 4.82 -11.50 -10.87
CA THR A 46 3.56 -12.09 -10.42
C THR A 46 2.69 -11.04 -9.74
N VAL A 47 1.36 -11.17 -9.85
CA VAL A 47 0.43 -10.41 -9.03
C VAL A 47 -0.15 -11.36 -8.00
N LEU A 48 0.16 -11.12 -6.73
CA LEU A 48 -0.21 -12.00 -5.63
C LEU A 48 -1.64 -11.80 -5.15
N ASN A 49 -2.15 -10.57 -5.24
CA ASN A 49 -3.43 -10.21 -4.68
C ASN A 49 -4.02 -8.99 -5.40
N ILE A 50 -5.35 -8.96 -5.49
CA ILE A 50 -6.13 -7.76 -5.81
C ILE A 50 -7.16 -7.58 -4.71
N PHE A 51 -6.91 -6.64 -3.82
CA PHE A 51 -7.90 -6.24 -2.82
C PHE A 51 -8.77 -5.13 -3.41
N ASN A 52 -10.08 -5.38 -3.52
CA ASN A 52 -11.06 -4.40 -4.00
C ASN A 52 -11.98 -4.01 -2.84
N ASP A 53 -12.07 -2.73 -2.54
CA ASP A 53 -12.98 -2.21 -1.52
C ASP A 53 -14.06 -1.31 -2.17
N TYR A 54 -15.30 -1.79 -2.13
CA TYR A 54 -16.42 -1.16 -2.84
C TYR A 54 -16.81 0.21 -2.24
N ASP A 55 -16.79 0.33 -0.91
CA ASP A 55 -17.18 1.55 -0.20
C ASP A 55 -16.09 2.61 -0.36
N TYR A 56 -14.82 2.20 -0.23
CA TYR A 56 -13.67 3.06 -0.48
C TYR A 56 -13.54 3.42 -1.96
N ASN A 57 -14.12 2.60 -2.85
CA ASN A 57 -13.90 2.62 -4.29
C ASN A 57 -12.40 2.61 -4.65
N ARG A 58 -11.63 1.81 -3.92
CA ARG A 58 -10.17 1.79 -4.01
C ARG A 58 -9.68 0.36 -4.03
N SER A 59 -8.72 0.09 -4.90
CA SER A 59 -8.10 -1.22 -4.99
C SER A 59 -6.61 -1.15 -4.73
N VAL A 60 -6.09 -2.22 -4.13
CA VAL A 60 -4.66 -2.44 -3.91
C VAL A 60 -4.25 -3.70 -4.66
N ILE A 61 -3.37 -3.53 -5.64
CA ILE A 61 -2.80 -4.62 -6.44
C ILE A 61 -1.41 -4.92 -5.91
N THR A 62 -1.17 -6.12 -5.41
CA THR A 62 0.15 -6.55 -4.92
C THR A 62 0.96 -7.16 -6.06
N ILE A 63 1.78 -6.34 -6.70
CA ILE A 63 2.68 -6.73 -7.78
C ILE A 63 4.04 -7.08 -7.16
N VAL A 64 4.58 -8.26 -7.45
CA VAL A 64 5.93 -8.66 -7.02
C VAL A 64 6.75 -9.02 -8.24
N SER A 65 7.99 -8.53 -8.28
CA SER A 65 8.90 -8.72 -9.41
C SER A 65 10.35 -8.78 -8.95
N SER A 66 11.22 -9.28 -9.81
CA SER A 66 12.64 -8.90 -9.74
C SER A 66 12.79 -7.39 -9.86
N ILE A 67 13.82 -6.83 -9.22
CA ILE A 67 14.13 -5.39 -9.31
C ILE A 67 14.31 -4.92 -10.77
N ASP A 68 14.86 -5.77 -11.65
CA ASP A 68 15.14 -5.39 -13.03
C ASP A 68 13.86 -5.27 -13.88
N SER A 69 12.75 -5.91 -13.46
CA SER A 69 11.46 -5.93 -14.19
C SER A 69 10.36 -5.07 -13.56
N ILE A 70 10.51 -4.64 -12.30
CA ILE A 70 9.43 -3.99 -11.54
C ILE A 70 8.95 -2.69 -12.18
N ARG A 71 9.87 -1.84 -12.66
CA ARG A 71 9.55 -0.52 -13.21
C ARG A 71 8.64 -0.63 -14.42
N GLU A 72 8.98 -1.51 -15.35
CA GLU A 72 8.19 -1.71 -16.55
C GLU A 72 6.80 -2.28 -16.21
N ALA A 73 6.74 -3.25 -15.30
CA ALA A 73 5.48 -3.82 -14.84
C ALA A 73 4.57 -2.75 -14.21
N ILE A 74 5.11 -1.89 -13.34
CA ILE A 74 4.35 -0.79 -12.73
C ILE A 74 3.92 0.22 -13.78
N LEU A 75 4.80 0.65 -14.69
CA LEU A 75 4.48 1.65 -15.70
C LEU A 75 3.35 1.19 -16.64
N CYS A 76 3.38 -0.06 -17.11
CA CYS A 76 2.30 -0.62 -17.92
C CYS A 76 0.96 -0.66 -17.16
N ALA A 77 0.97 -1.04 -15.87
CA ALA A 77 -0.21 -1.00 -15.04
C ALA A 77 -0.75 0.43 -14.85
N CYS A 78 0.13 1.39 -14.60
CA CYS A 78 -0.24 2.79 -14.40
C CYS A 78 -0.82 3.40 -15.68
N GLU A 79 -0.17 3.18 -16.82
CA GLU A 79 -0.67 3.62 -18.13
C GLU A 79 -2.08 3.07 -18.40
N LYS A 80 -2.28 1.77 -18.12
CA LYS A 80 -3.60 1.16 -18.24
C LYS A 80 -4.63 1.80 -17.29
N ALA A 81 -4.27 2.02 -16.03
CA ALA A 81 -5.15 2.64 -15.04
C ALA A 81 -5.55 4.07 -15.44
N CYS A 82 -4.59 4.90 -15.85
CA CYS A 82 -4.83 6.26 -16.33
C CYS A 82 -5.71 6.31 -17.60
N GLY A 83 -5.66 5.27 -18.43
CA GLY A 83 -6.55 5.14 -19.58
C GLY A 83 -8.02 4.82 -19.21
N LEU A 84 -8.24 4.12 -18.09
CA LEU A 84 -9.54 3.56 -17.71
C LEU A 84 -10.26 4.34 -16.60
N ILE A 85 -9.53 5.09 -15.78
CA ILE A 85 -10.04 5.77 -14.59
C ILE A 85 -10.02 7.28 -14.81
N ASP A 86 -11.18 7.92 -14.63
CA ASP A 86 -11.33 9.38 -14.68
C ASP A 86 -11.71 9.93 -13.30
N MET A 87 -10.78 10.63 -12.67
CA MET A 87 -10.94 11.22 -11.34
C MET A 87 -12.03 12.29 -11.26
N GLN A 88 -12.48 12.85 -12.40
CA GLN A 88 -13.59 13.82 -12.41
C GLN A 88 -14.93 13.17 -12.04
N THR A 89 -15.05 11.85 -12.22
CA THR A 89 -16.26 11.07 -11.95
C THR A 89 -16.11 10.15 -10.75
N HIS A 90 -14.90 10.05 -10.19
CA HIS A 90 -14.60 9.18 -9.08
C HIS A 90 -15.34 9.60 -7.80
N THR A 91 -15.94 8.64 -7.13
CA THR A 91 -16.58 8.81 -5.81
C THR A 91 -16.24 7.62 -4.92
N GLY A 92 -15.83 7.89 -3.68
CA GLY A 92 -15.48 6.88 -2.68
C GLY A 92 -15.32 7.53 -1.31
N VAL A 93 -15.45 6.75 -0.23
CA VAL A 93 -15.33 7.30 1.14
C VAL A 93 -13.88 7.39 1.63
N HIS A 94 -12.94 6.72 0.94
CA HIS A 94 -11.52 6.78 1.27
C HIS A 94 -10.85 7.99 0.61
N PRO A 95 -10.01 8.78 1.33
CA PRO A 95 -9.27 9.88 0.74
C PRO A 95 -8.32 9.40 -0.38
N CYS A 96 -8.48 9.95 -1.58
CA CYS A 96 -7.62 9.71 -2.73
C CYS A 96 -7.36 11.02 -3.46
N MET A 97 -6.26 11.08 -4.22
CA MET A 97 -5.98 12.23 -5.09
C MET A 97 -5.67 11.84 -6.52
N GLY A 98 -5.48 10.57 -6.86
CA GLY A 98 -5.07 10.15 -8.20
C GLY A 98 -5.79 8.91 -8.72
N ALA A 99 -5.92 8.79 -10.03
CA ALA A 99 -6.42 7.60 -10.72
C ALA A 99 -5.54 6.39 -10.38
N VAL A 100 -4.23 6.58 -10.54
CA VAL A 100 -3.20 5.86 -9.80
C VAL A 100 -2.91 6.69 -8.55
N ASP A 101 -3.28 6.18 -7.40
CA ASP A 101 -3.27 6.93 -6.15
C ASP A 101 -1.88 6.85 -5.50
N LEU A 102 -1.34 5.65 -5.35
CA LEU A 102 -0.01 5.42 -4.77
C LEU A 102 0.75 4.32 -5.49
N ILE A 103 2.06 4.53 -5.58
CA ILE A 103 3.06 3.59 -6.08
C ILE A 103 4.19 3.47 -5.05
N PRO A 104 3.99 2.75 -3.94
CA PRO A 104 5.07 2.39 -3.04
C PRO A 104 5.86 1.21 -3.59
N ILE A 105 7.19 1.26 -3.49
CA ILE A 105 8.09 0.14 -3.82
C ILE A 105 8.83 -0.29 -2.55
N TYR A 106 8.72 -1.58 -2.22
CA TYR A 106 9.25 -2.16 -0.99
C TYR A 106 10.25 -3.29 -1.31
N PRO A 107 11.41 -3.33 -0.63
CA PRO A 107 12.32 -4.46 -0.71
C PRO A 107 11.68 -5.70 -0.04
N LEU A 108 11.82 -6.87 -0.68
CA LEU A 108 11.43 -8.17 -0.10
C LEU A 108 12.62 -9.11 0.05
N GLY A 109 13.50 -9.14 -0.95
CA GLY A 109 14.67 -10.02 -0.96
C GLY A 109 15.78 -9.56 -0.02
N GLU A 110 16.54 -10.50 0.52
CA GLU A 110 17.66 -10.25 1.45
C GLU A 110 18.79 -9.39 0.87
N GLU A 111 18.99 -9.42 -0.45
CA GLU A 111 20.05 -8.65 -1.12
C GLU A 111 19.59 -7.22 -1.49
N MET A 112 18.31 -6.90 -1.30
CA MET A 112 17.76 -5.60 -1.66
C MET A 112 18.17 -4.50 -0.68
N ARG A 113 18.51 -3.34 -1.24
CA ARG A 113 18.86 -2.14 -0.47
C ARG A 113 17.87 -1.01 -0.71
N ALA A 114 17.96 0.01 0.13
CA ALA A 114 17.12 1.21 0.03
C ALA A 114 17.35 1.95 -1.29
N GLU A 115 18.60 2.00 -1.75
CA GLU A 115 19.02 2.69 -2.96
C GLU A 115 18.40 2.05 -4.21
N ASP A 116 18.30 0.72 -4.26
CA ASP A 116 17.69 0.00 -5.38
C ASP A 116 16.23 0.39 -5.56
N CYS A 117 15.45 0.35 -4.47
CA CYS A 117 14.03 0.70 -4.49
C CYS A 117 13.82 2.20 -4.76
N THR A 118 14.71 3.05 -4.24
CA THR A 118 14.69 4.50 -4.47
C THR A 118 14.88 4.84 -5.93
N LYS A 119 15.88 4.20 -6.57
CA LYS A 119 16.16 4.36 -8.00
C LYS A 119 14.95 4.00 -8.84
N GLU A 120 14.32 2.85 -8.58
CA GLU A 120 13.13 2.44 -9.34
C GLU A 120 11.91 3.34 -9.06
N ALA A 121 11.72 3.82 -7.84
CA ALA A 121 10.63 4.75 -7.52
C ALA A 121 10.76 6.07 -8.29
N LEU A 122 11.96 6.65 -8.34
CA LEU A 122 12.23 7.87 -9.11
C LEU A 122 12.04 7.64 -10.62
N ALA A 123 12.55 6.51 -11.13
CA ALA A 123 12.41 6.17 -12.54
C ALA A 123 10.94 5.90 -12.93
N VAL A 124 10.14 5.30 -12.06
CA VAL A 124 8.70 5.13 -12.27
C VAL A 124 7.98 6.47 -12.24
N ALA A 125 8.31 7.37 -11.32
CA ALA A 125 7.70 8.71 -11.28
C ALA A 125 7.96 9.48 -12.58
N GLN A 126 9.20 9.47 -13.08
CA GLN A 126 9.57 10.10 -14.36
C GLN A 126 8.86 9.41 -15.54
N GLY A 127 9.00 8.09 -15.65
CA GLY A 127 8.43 7.31 -16.75
C GLY A 127 6.91 7.39 -16.83
N LEU A 128 6.21 7.56 -15.71
CA LEU A 128 4.76 7.77 -15.71
C LEU A 128 4.38 9.07 -16.42
N THR A 129 5.09 10.16 -16.12
CA THR A 129 4.83 11.48 -16.73
C THR A 129 5.23 11.55 -18.20
N GLU A 130 6.20 10.73 -18.62
CA GLU A 130 6.62 10.58 -20.01
C GLU A 130 5.62 9.75 -20.82
N ARG A 131 5.12 8.63 -20.27
CA ARG A 131 4.16 7.74 -20.97
C ARG A 131 2.74 8.27 -20.99
N VAL A 132 2.34 8.99 -19.93
CA VAL A 132 0.98 9.50 -19.78
C VAL A 132 1.02 11.01 -19.56
N GLN A 133 0.98 11.74 -20.67
CA GLN A 133 1.02 13.20 -20.66
C GLN A 133 -0.09 13.79 -19.78
N GLY A 134 0.30 14.69 -18.88
CA GLY A 134 -0.63 15.35 -17.94
C GLY A 134 -0.74 14.66 -16.57
N THR A 135 -0.10 13.51 -16.37
CA THR A 135 0.08 12.94 -15.03
C THR A 135 1.16 13.68 -14.27
N SER A 136 1.09 13.64 -12.94
CA SER A 136 2.08 14.23 -12.06
C SER A 136 2.18 13.47 -10.74
N ALA A 137 3.32 13.62 -10.08
CA ALA A 137 3.64 12.89 -8.87
C ALA A 137 4.29 13.74 -7.79
N PHE A 138 4.01 13.39 -6.53
CA PHE A 138 4.85 13.77 -5.40
C PHE A 138 5.61 12.55 -4.90
N LEU A 139 6.80 12.78 -4.37
CA LEU A 139 7.69 11.78 -3.83
C LEU A 139 7.52 11.66 -2.31
N PHE A 140 7.71 10.46 -1.79
CA PHE A 140 7.73 10.19 -0.34
C PHE A 140 8.73 9.08 0.02
N GLY A 141 9.01 8.97 1.33
CA GLY A 141 9.93 7.97 1.87
C GLY A 141 11.35 8.21 1.36
N TRP A 142 12.08 7.13 1.05
CA TRP A 142 13.46 7.22 0.56
C TRP A 142 13.60 7.99 -0.76
N ALA A 143 12.53 8.11 -1.55
CA ALA A 143 12.52 8.88 -2.79
C ALA A 143 12.36 10.40 -2.58
N ASP A 144 11.87 10.85 -1.43
CA ASP A 144 11.76 12.28 -1.10
C ASP A 144 13.08 12.82 -0.57
N PHE A 145 14.07 13.05 -1.43
CA PHE A 145 15.40 13.50 -0.99
C PHE A 145 15.52 15.04 -0.93
N PRO A 146 16.21 15.63 0.08
CA PRO A 146 16.97 14.99 1.16
C PRO A 146 16.19 14.69 2.45
N LEU A 147 14.93 15.11 2.55
CA LEU A 147 14.19 15.12 3.82
C LEU A 147 13.63 13.76 4.24
N GLN A 148 13.51 12.83 3.29
CA GLN A 148 12.92 11.50 3.39
C GLN A 148 11.59 11.47 4.15
N ARG A 149 10.71 12.44 3.89
CA ARG A 149 9.43 12.54 4.63
C ARG A 149 8.55 11.36 4.28
N GLY A 150 7.98 10.73 5.31
CA GLY A 150 7.03 9.63 5.15
C GLY A 150 5.73 10.03 4.44
N LEU A 151 4.98 9.03 3.99
CA LEU A 151 3.77 9.22 3.19
C LEU A 151 2.72 10.10 3.90
N ALA A 152 2.47 9.88 5.20
CA ALA A 152 1.50 10.68 5.94
C ALA A 152 1.87 12.16 6.01
N HIS A 153 3.16 12.48 6.11
CA HIS A 153 3.63 13.87 6.08
C HIS A 153 3.38 14.48 4.71
N ARG A 154 3.87 13.84 3.64
CA ARG A 154 3.73 14.35 2.27
C ARG A 154 2.26 14.51 1.86
N ARG A 155 1.39 13.56 2.23
CA ARG A 155 -0.07 13.68 2.03
C ARG A 155 -0.66 14.93 2.69
N LYS A 156 -0.23 15.29 3.89
CA LYS A 156 -0.69 16.52 4.56
C LYS A 156 -0.25 17.77 3.79
N GLU A 157 1.01 17.82 3.36
CA GLU A 157 1.55 18.95 2.56
C GLU A 157 0.80 19.12 1.23
N MET A 158 0.42 18.02 0.57
CA MET A 158 -0.36 18.03 -0.68
C MET A 158 -1.85 18.31 -0.47
N GLY A 159 -2.32 18.43 0.77
CA GLY A 159 -3.74 18.64 1.06
C GLY A 159 -4.63 17.41 0.79
N TRP A 160 -4.07 16.21 0.85
CA TRP A 160 -4.70 14.93 0.50
C TRP A 160 -5.99 14.60 1.23
N PHE A 161 -6.13 15.06 2.46
CA PHE A 161 -7.29 14.79 3.30
C PHE A 161 -8.37 15.87 3.21
N LYS A 162 -8.20 16.87 2.34
CA LYS A 162 -9.23 17.89 2.08
C LYS A 162 -10.34 17.26 1.23
N LYS A 163 -11.60 17.58 1.54
CA LYS A 163 -12.77 17.12 0.76
C LYS A 163 -12.70 17.55 -0.71
N THR A 164 -12.17 18.74 -0.95
CA THR A 164 -11.94 19.29 -2.30
C THR A 164 -10.54 19.89 -2.35
N PRO A 165 -9.51 19.13 -2.75
CA PRO A 165 -8.16 19.66 -2.86
C PRO A 165 -8.08 20.67 -4.02
N ASP A 166 -7.44 21.82 -3.77
CA ASP A 166 -7.13 22.76 -4.84
C ASP A 166 -5.88 22.28 -5.58
N LEU A 167 -6.11 21.54 -6.67
CA LEU A 167 -5.04 21.01 -7.50
C LEU A 167 -4.12 22.09 -8.08
N ARG A 168 -4.53 23.36 -8.16
CA ARG A 168 -3.69 24.46 -8.69
C ARG A 168 -2.69 24.98 -7.66
N ALA A 169 -2.97 24.80 -6.38
CA ALA A 169 -2.08 25.18 -5.29
C ALA A 169 -1.01 24.12 -5.00
N ILE A 170 -1.14 22.93 -5.59
CA ILE A 170 -0.24 21.81 -5.37
C ILE A 170 0.98 21.95 -6.25
N ARG A 171 2.17 21.83 -5.67
CA ARG A 171 3.41 21.68 -6.43
C ARG A 171 3.77 20.20 -6.48
N ALA A 172 3.66 19.61 -7.68
CA ALA A 172 4.18 18.28 -7.93
C ALA A 172 5.72 18.29 -7.91
N ASP A 173 6.32 17.19 -7.51
CA ASP A 173 7.78 17.02 -7.55
C ASP A 173 8.23 16.57 -8.94
N VAL A 174 7.38 15.81 -9.64
CA VAL A 174 7.63 15.29 -11.00
C VAL A 174 6.40 15.54 -11.87
N GLY A 175 6.63 16.01 -13.11
CA GLY A 175 5.58 16.28 -14.09
C GLY A 175 4.94 17.67 -13.96
N PRO A 176 3.95 17.97 -14.82
CA PRO A 176 3.22 19.24 -14.83
C PRO A 176 2.30 19.42 -13.62
N GLN A 177 1.60 20.55 -13.59
CA GLN A 177 0.51 20.80 -12.65
C GLN A 177 -0.52 19.64 -12.69
N PRO A 178 -0.98 19.11 -11.54
CA PRO A 178 -1.98 18.04 -11.51
C PRO A 178 -3.25 18.38 -12.28
N GLN A 179 -3.63 17.51 -13.20
CA GLN A 179 -4.86 17.66 -13.99
C GLN A 179 -6.02 16.92 -13.32
N LYS A 180 -7.24 17.46 -13.42
CA LYS A 180 -8.42 16.87 -12.77
C LYS A 180 -8.72 15.43 -13.20
N ARG A 181 -8.41 15.07 -14.45
CA ARG A 181 -8.63 13.72 -15.01
C ARG A 181 -7.81 12.66 -14.28
N PHE A 182 -6.53 12.93 -14.05
CA PHE A 182 -5.60 11.97 -13.47
C PHE A 182 -5.39 12.18 -11.98
N GLY A 183 -5.49 13.42 -11.52
CA GLY A 183 -5.18 13.84 -10.17
C GLY A 183 -3.67 13.91 -9.90
N LEU A 184 -3.26 13.55 -8.69
CA LEU A 184 -1.87 13.54 -8.22
C LEU A 184 -1.50 12.14 -7.70
N THR A 185 -0.40 11.58 -8.20
CA THR A 185 0.10 10.27 -7.78
C THR A 185 1.13 10.41 -6.66
N GLY A 186 1.08 9.58 -5.63
CA GLY A 186 2.20 9.45 -4.68
C GLY A 186 3.15 8.33 -5.09
N VAL A 187 4.43 8.62 -5.28
CA VAL A 187 5.44 7.60 -5.64
C VAL A 187 6.54 7.58 -4.59
N GLY A 188 6.96 6.39 -4.14
CA GLY A 188 7.95 6.32 -3.09
C GLY A 188 8.52 4.96 -2.86
N ALA A 189 9.54 4.92 -2.00
CA ALA A 189 10.18 3.69 -1.54
C ALA A 189 10.38 3.75 -0.03
N GLY A 190 10.40 2.58 0.62
CA GLY A 190 10.58 2.49 2.06
C GLY A 190 10.63 1.05 2.55
N PRO A 191 10.70 0.84 3.87
CA PRO A 191 10.40 -0.45 4.47
C PRO A 191 8.96 -0.88 4.14
N TYR A 192 8.72 -2.19 4.09
CA TYR A 192 7.39 -2.72 3.79
C TYR A 192 6.33 -2.21 4.78
N VAL A 193 5.15 -1.85 4.28
CA VAL A 193 4.02 -1.38 5.08
C VAL A 193 2.90 -2.43 5.03
N MET A 194 2.48 -2.90 6.19
CA MET A 194 1.33 -3.80 6.32
C MET A 194 0.04 -2.98 6.51
N ASN A 195 -1.09 -3.47 6.02
CA ASN A 195 -2.39 -2.85 6.28
C ASN A 195 -3.26 -3.77 7.14
N CYS A 196 -3.79 -3.23 8.23
CA CYS A 196 -4.62 -3.93 9.20
C CYS A 196 -5.89 -3.13 9.46
N ASN A 197 -7.03 -3.69 9.10
CA ASN A 197 -8.33 -3.06 9.26
C ASN A 197 -9.11 -3.76 10.35
N VAL A 198 -9.63 -2.97 11.29
CA VAL A 198 -10.32 -3.49 12.48
C VAL A 198 -11.73 -2.89 12.52
N THR A 199 -12.75 -3.71 12.32
CA THR A 199 -14.16 -3.25 12.24
C THR A 199 -14.84 -3.32 13.61
N ILE A 200 -15.36 -2.20 14.09
CA ILE A 200 -16.12 -2.09 15.34
C ILE A 200 -17.64 -2.03 15.07
N ASP A 201 -18.46 -2.63 15.93
CA ASP A 201 -19.91 -2.71 15.75
C ASP A 201 -20.64 -1.43 16.18
N THR A 202 -20.37 -0.35 15.45
CA THR A 202 -21.06 0.93 15.60
C THR A 202 -21.07 1.67 14.27
N GLN A 203 -22.04 2.57 14.08
CA GLN A 203 -22.05 3.53 12.98
C GLN A 203 -21.50 4.91 13.40
N ASP A 204 -21.13 5.06 14.68
CA ASP A 204 -20.59 6.32 15.20
C ASP A 204 -19.12 6.50 14.79
N VAL A 205 -18.92 7.21 13.69
CA VAL A 205 -17.59 7.57 13.19
C VAL A 205 -16.83 8.45 14.19
N SER A 206 -17.49 9.20 15.07
CA SER A 206 -16.82 10.03 16.08
C SER A 206 -16.15 9.16 17.15
N LEU A 207 -16.81 8.10 17.59
CA LEU A 207 -16.22 7.06 18.43
C LEU A 207 -15.04 6.41 17.73
N GLY A 208 -15.18 6.00 16.48
CA GLY A 208 -14.05 5.43 15.73
C GLY A 208 -12.86 6.39 15.61
N ARG A 209 -13.11 7.69 15.38
CA ARG A 209 -12.06 8.73 15.36
C ARG A 209 -11.35 8.86 16.70
N SER A 210 -12.06 8.71 17.82
CA SER A 210 -11.45 8.71 19.15
C SER A 210 -10.48 7.54 19.34
N ILE A 211 -10.86 6.34 18.89
CA ILE A 211 -10.03 5.13 18.92
C ILE A 211 -8.82 5.31 17.99
N ALA A 212 -9.05 5.76 16.76
CA ALA A 212 -7.98 6.06 15.81
C ALA A 212 -6.97 7.07 16.39
N LYS A 213 -7.44 8.15 17.04
CA LYS A 213 -6.55 9.11 17.69
C LYS A 213 -5.72 8.44 18.80
N ALA A 214 -6.31 7.54 19.59
CA ALA A 214 -5.64 6.90 20.71
C ALA A 214 -4.54 5.90 20.28
N ILE A 215 -4.74 5.17 19.17
CA ILE A 215 -3.75 4.18 18.70
C ILE A 215 -2.70 4.75 17.75
N ARG A 216 -2.93 5.94 17.17
CA ARG A 216 -1.99 6.60 16.25
C ARG A 216 -0.65 6.87 16.92
N GLU A 217 0.45 6.62 16.22
CA GLU A 217 1.82 6.81 16.73
C GLU A 217 2.10 8.21 17.29
N SER A 218 1.46 9.23 16.73
CA SER A 218 1.67 10.63 17.11
C SER A 218 1.02 11.01 18.44
N THR A 219 0.32 10.09 19.08
CA THR A 219 -0.35 10.29 20.37
C THR A 219 0.47 9.61 21.47
N PRO A 220 0.68 10.24 22.64
CA PRO A 220 1.30 9.57 23.78
C PRO A 220 0.57 8.26 24.13
N GLY A 221 1.31 7.15 24.17
CA GLY A 221 0.75 5.81 24.38
C GLY A 221 0.14 5.16 23.13
N GLY A 222 0.27 5.80 21.96
CA GLY A 222 -0.04 5.21 20.66
C GLY A 222 0.95 4.12 20.25
N LEU A 223 0.61 3.39 19.20
CA LEU A 223 1.44 2.28 18.71
C LEU A 223 2.49 2.82 17.72
N PRO A 224 3.79 2.53 17.93
CA PRO A 224 4.84 2.92 16.98
C PRO A 224 4.56 2.44 15.55
N GLY A 225 4.73 3.32 14.56
CA GLY A 225 4.52 3.01 13.15
C GLY A 225 3.05 2.87 12.72
N VAL A 226 2.08 3.03 13.64
CA VAL A 226 0.66 2.93 13.29
C VAL A 226 0.10 4.28 12.87
N GLN A 227 -0.24 4.38 11.58
CA GLN A 227 -1.05 5.44 11.02
C GLN A 227 -2.47 4.93 10.83
N VAL A 228 -3.46 5.76 11.16
CA VAL A 228 -4.84 5.28 11.25
C VAL A 228 -5.86 6.33 10.81
N LEU A 229 -6.90 5.83 10.15
CA LEU A 229 -8.14 6.52 9.83
C LEU A 229 -9.33 5.72 10.41
N ALA A 230 -10.41 6.44 10.75
CA ALA A 230 -11.70 5.83 11.05
C ALA A 230 -12.67 6.21 9.94
N LEU A 231 -13.23 5.21 9.27
CA LEU A 231 -14.04 5.37 8.07
C LEU A 231 -15.36 4.58 8.21
N PRO A 232 -16.48 5.10 7.68
CA PRO A 232 -17.69 4.29 7.54
C PRO A 232 -17.43 3.18 6.50
N HIS A 233 -17.76 1.94 6.84
CA HIS A 233 -17.56 0.78 5.97
C HIS A 233 -18.53 -0.34 6.35
N GLY A 234 -19.27 -0.90 5.39
CA GLY A 234 -20.15 -2.06 5.60
C GLY A 234 -21.25 -1.86 6.66
N GLY A 235 -21.80 -0.65 6.78
CA GLY A 235 -22.79 -0.31 7.81
C GLY A 235 -22.23 -0.27 9.24
N ALA A 236 -20.90 -0.18 9.37
CA ALA A 236 -20.17 -0.08 10.62
C ALA A 236 -19.04 0.97 10.49
N VAL A 237 -18.14 1.01 11.47
CA VAL A 237 -16.93 1.83 11.43
C VAL A 237 -15.72 0.93 11.37
N GLU A 238 -14.85 1.20 10.41
CA GLU A 238 -13.57 0.53 10.25
C GLU A 238 -12.43 1.44 10.73
N ILE A 239 -11.58 0.89 11.59
CA ILE A 239 -10.31 1.47 12.02
C ILE A 239 -9.24 0.95 11.05
N ALA A 240 -9.05 1.69 9.96
CA ALA A 240 -8.12 1.33 8.89
C ALA A 240 -6.70 1.79 9.26
N CYS A 241 -5.78 0.83 9.43
CA CYS A 241 -4.41 1.09 9.89
C CYS A 241 -3.40 0.75 8.81
N ASN A 242 -2.53 1.72 8.49
CA ASN A 242 -1.25 1.46 7.85
C ASN A 242 -0.22 1.25 8.96
N VAL A 243 0.49 0.15 8.89
CA VAL A 243 1.49 -0.27 9.88
C VAL A 243 2.86 -0.19 9.23
N GLU A 244 3.51 0.95 9.42
CA GLU A 244 4.87 1.19 8.94
C GLU A 244 5.87 0.37 9.77
N SER A 245 6.92 -0.09 9.10
CA SER A 245 8.02 -0.77 9.80
C SER A 245 8.96 0.27 10.43
N VAL A 246 9.21 0.14 11.72
CA VAL A 246 10.10 1.01 12.49
C VAL A 246 11.48 0.38 12.61
N LYS A 247 12.53 1.22 12.67
CA LYS A 247 13.90 0.75 12.86
C LYS A 247 14.13 0.25 14.28
N GLY A 248 14.94 -0.79 14.42
CA GLY A 248 15.38 -1.32 15.69
C GLY A 248 14.38 -2.27 16.34
N THR A 249 14.45 -2.37 17.67
CA THR A 249 13.62 -3.27 18.47
C THR A 249 12.37 -2.57 18.99
N PRO A 250 11.24 -3.27 19.07
CA PRO A 250 10.02 -2.73 19.67
C PRO A 250 10.24 -2.43 21.17
N PRO A 251 9.44 -1.53 21.77
CA PRO A 251 9.47 -1.32 23.21
C PRO A 251 9.06 -2.57 23.99
N ASP A 252 9.83 -2.96 25.02
CA ASP A 252 9.63 -4.20 25.79
C ASP A 252 8.21 -4.37 26.37
N HIS A 253 7.56 -3.27 26.77
CA HIS A 253 6.20 -3.31 27.32
C HIS A 253 5.11 -3.64 26.27
N LEU A 254 5.43 -3.54 24.97
CA LEU A 254 4.53 -3.85 23.86
C LEU A 254 4.75 -5.25 23.28
N THR A 255 5.69 -6.03 23.83
CA THR A 255 6.01 -7.39 23.39
C THR A 255 5.61 -8.46 24.41
N ALA A 256 4.97 -8.08 25.51
CA ALA A 256 4.64 -8.96 26.65
C ALA A 256 3.71 -10.15 26.33
N GLY A 257 3.19 -10.28 25.09
CA GLY A 257 2.38 -11.41 24.64
C GLY A 257 2.77 -12.02 23.28
N GLU A 258 3.43 -11.27 22.40
CA GLU A 258 3.92 -11.74 21.11
C GLU A 258 5.09 -10.86 20.64
N PRO A 259 6.22 -11.43 20.18
CA PRO A 259 7.30 -10.64 19.60
C PRO A 259 6.83 -9.95 18.32
N TRP A 260 7.25 -8.70 18.11
CA TRP A 260 6.93 -8.00 16.87
C TRP A 260 7.63 -8.70 15.70
N PRO A 261 6.92 -8.96 14.59
CA PRO A 261 7.56 -9.46 13.37
C PRO A 261 8.67 -8.51 12.93
N SER A 262 9.83 -9.08 12.58
CA SER A 262 11.01 -8.33 12.17
C SER A 262 11.63 -8.90 10.89
N PHE A 263 12.31 -8.03 10.15
CA PHE A 263 13.06 -8.36 8.93
C PHE A 263 14.23 -7.39 8.78
N SER A 264 15.15 -7.67 7.85
CA SER A 264 16.30 -6.80 7.60
C SER A 264 16.34 -6.30 6.17
N ILE A 265 16.78 -5.06 6.00
CA ILE A 265 17.05 -4.43 4.70
C ILE A 265 18.47 -3.87 4.77
N GLY A 266 19.39 -4.37 3.94
CA GLY A 266 20.77 -3.89 3.94
C GLY A 266 21.51 -4.02 5.28
N GLY A 267 21.14 -5.00 6.12
CA GLY A 267 21.72 -5.21 7.46
C GLY A 267 21.04 -4.41 8.58
N GLU A 268 20.19 -3.44 8.24
CA GLU A 268 19.38 -2.71 9.22
C GLU A 268 18.16 -3.53 9.61
N SER A 269 17.85 -3.61 10.91
CA SER A 269 16.69 -4.33 11.42
C SER A 269 15.45 -3.43 11.47
N TYR A 270 14.34 -3.96 10.98
CA TYR A 270 13.03 -3.34 11.01
C TYR A 270 12.03 -4.27 11.69
N CYS A 271 11.09 -3.71 12.43
CA CYS A 271 9.96 -4.43 13.00
C CYS A 271 8.66 -3.64 12.83
N HIS A 272 7.52 -4.30 13.00
CA HIS A 272 6.22 -3.64 12.93
C HIS A 272 5.26 -4.21 13.95
N ALA A 273 4.26 -3.43 14.36
CA ALA A 273 3.23 -3.90 15.29
C ALA A 273 2.50 -5.10 14.67
N PRO A 274 2.30 -6.20 15.42
CA PRO A 274 1.51 -7.32 14.91
C PRO A 274 0.02 -6.96 14.87
N ALA A 275 -0.72 -7.57 13.94
CA ALA A 275 -2.15 -7.32 13.79
C ALA A 275 -2.96 -7.70 15.05
N SER A 276 -2.48 -8.70 15.80
CA SER A 276 -3.01 -9.11 17.10
C SER A 276 -2.98 -7.97 18.12
N LEU A 277 -1.85 -7.25 18.23
CA LEU A 277 -1.69 -6.09 19.11
C LEU A 277 -2.66 -4.97 18.72
N ILE A 278 -2.74 -4.63 17.44
CA ILE A 278 -3.66 -3.58 16.96
C ILE A 278 -5.11 -3.98 17.27
N THR A 279 -5.49 -5.22 16.99
CA THR A 279 -6.82 -5.76 17.27
C THR A 279 -7.14 -5.68 18.75
N ALA A 280 -6.24 -6.12 19.62
CA ALA A 280 -6.44 -6.10 21.07
C ALA A 280 -6.61 -4.67 21.59
N ARG A 281 -5.80 -3.71 21.12
CA ARG A 281 -5.91 -2.30 21.51
C ARG A 281 -7.22 -1.67 21.05
N VAL A 282 -7.67 -1.95 19.82
CA VAL A 282 -8.96 -1.45 19.33
C VAL A 282 -10.11 -2.09 20.12
N ALA A 283 -10.06 -3.40 20.36
CA ALA A 283 -11.08 -4.12 21.13
C ALA A 283 -11.20 -3.57 22.57
N GLU A 284 -10.09 -3.31 23.23
CA GLU A 284 -10.07 -2.71 24.57
C GLU A 284 -10.71 -1.31 24.57
N LEU A 285 -10.31 -0.44 23.64
CA LEU A 285 -10.81 0.94 23.56
C LEU A 285 -12.30 0.99 23.19
N ALA A 286 -12.75 0.12 22.28
CA ALA A 286 -14.15 -0.01 21.92
C ALA A 286 -14.97 -0.58 23.10
N GLY A 287 -14.44 -1.59 23.79
CA GLY A 287 -15.10 -2.22 24.94
C GLY A 287 -15.33 -1.25 26.11
N ARG A 288 -14.39 -0.32 26.35
CA ARG A 288 -14.58 0.77 27.33
C ARG A 288 -15.76 1.69 27.01
N GLN A 289 -16.20 1.71 25.76
CA GLN A 289 -17.36 2.47 25.28
C GLN A 289 -18.60 1.58 25.05
N GLY A 290 -18.57 0.31 25.49
CA GLY A 290 -19.67 -0.64 25.29
C GLY A 290 -19.85 -1.12 23.85
N VAL A 291 -18.85 -0.92 22.98
CA VAL A 291 -18.88 -1.34 21.57
C VAL A 291 -18.05 -2.61 21.38
N SER A 292 -18.61 -3.59 20.68
CA SER A 292 -17.93 -4.84 20.36
C SER A 292 -17.17 -4.77 19.03
N MET A 293 -16.31 -5.75 18.81
CA MET A 293 -15.57 -5.96 17.57
C MET A 293 -16.35 -6.87 16.61
N LYS A 294 -16.37 -6.54 15.31
CA LYS A 294 -16.88 -7.45 14.25
C LYS A 294 -15.80 -8.35 13.67
N GLY A 295 -14.58 -7.83 13.53
CA GLY A 295 -13.46 -8.61 13.01
C GLY A 295 -12.26 -7.76 12.63
N THR A 296 -11.19 -8.46 12.26
CA THR A 296 -9.93 -7.89 11.77
C THR A 296 -9.61 -8.50 10.41
N ALA A 297 -9.16 -7.66 9.47
CA ALA A 297 -8.70 -8.07 8.16
C ALA A 297 -7.30 -7.51 7.87
N LEU A 298 -6.40 -8.38 7.41
CA LEU A 298 -5.17 -7.92 6.77
C LEU A 298 -5.47 -7.62 5.30
N VAL A 299 -5.13 -6.40 4.86
CA VAL A 299 -5.25 -6.01 3.45
C VAL A 299 -3.91 -6.32 2.77
N GLY A 300 -3.87 -7.44 2.04
CA GLY A 300 -2.65 -7.96 1.44
C GLY A 300 -1.96 -9.00 2.33
N PHE A 301 -0.67 -8.81 2.59
CA PHE A 301 0.18 -9.79 3.27
C PHE A 301 1.13 -9.14 4.27
N THR A 302 1.65 -9.94 5.20
CA THR A 302 2.85 -9.57 5.95
C THR A 302 4.08 -9.58 5.00
N PRO A 303 5.20 -8.90 5.35
CA PRO A 303 6.41 -8.93 4.52
C PRO A 303 6.90 -10.37 4.26
N ARG A 304 6.86 -11.23 5.28
CA ARG A 304 7.27 -12.63 5.20
C ARG A 304 6.35 -13.44 4.30
N ASP A 305 5.04 -13.30 4.43
CA ASP A 305 4.08 -14.02 3.60
C ASP A 305 4.14 -13.55 2.15
N CYS A 306 4.30 -12.24 1.94
CA CYS A 306 4.44 -11.65 0.61
C CYS A 306 5.65 -12.26 -0.13
N ARG A 307 6.81 -12.34 0.54
CA ARG A 307 8.01 -12.97 -0.02
C ARG A 307 7.80 -14.46 -0.28
N GLY A 308 7.29 -15.21 0.70
CA GLY A 308 7.11 -16.66 0.56
C GLY A 308 6.15 -17.03 -0.58
N LEU A 309 5.04 -16.30 -0.71
CA LEU A 309 4.08 -16.49 -1.80
C LEU A 309 4.65 -16.08 -3.15
N ALA A 310 5.45 -15.01 -3.20
CA ALA A 310 6.14 -14.60 -4.43
C ALA A 310 7.15 -15.66 -4.88
N GLU A 311 7.99 -16.17 -3.98
CA GLU A 311 8.95 -17.22 -4.29
C GLU A 311 8.25 -18.47 -4.83
N TYR A 312 7.16 -18.89 -4.16
CA TYR A 312 6.33 -19.99 -4.63
C TYR A 312 5.75 -19.71 -6.02
N ALA A 313 5.00 -18.61 -6.19
CA ALA A 313 4.33 -18.27 -7.44
C ALA A 313 5.32 -18.17 -8.61
N LEU A 314 6.47 -17.52 -8.41
CA LEU A 314 7.51 -17.40 -9.43
C LEU A 314 8.15 -18.76 -9.76
N SER A 315 8.44 -19.61 -8.76
CA SER A 315 8.99 -20.95 -9.00
C SER A 315 8.05 -21.86 -9.79
N GLN A 316 6.74 -21.67 -9.63
CA GLN A 316 5.70 -22.44 -10.33
C GLN A 316 5.27 -21.79 -11.64
N GLY A 317 5.85 -20.64 -12.01
CA GLY A 317 5.41 -19.91 -13.20
C GLY A 317 3.96 -19.42 -13.09
N ILE A 318 3.46 -19.05 -11.91
CA ILE A 318 2.12 -18.52 -11.72
C ILE A 318 2.16 -16.98 -11.77
N ALA A 319 1.77 -16.40 -12.91
CA ALA A 319 1.68 -14.96 -13.09
C ALA A 319 0.45 -14.38 -12.36
N GLU A 320 -0.69 -15.06 -12.51
CA GLU A 320 -1.99 -14.60 -12.00
C GLU A 320 -2.36 -15.23 -10.65
N PHE A 321 -1.45 -15.13 -9.68
CA PHE A 321 -1.61 -15.82 -8.39
C PHE A 321 -2.88 -15.40 -7.62
N TRP A 322 -3.36 -14.16 -7.80
CA TRP A 322 -4.62 -13.70 -7.21
C TRP A 322 -5.85 -14.56 -7.59
N LYS A 323 -5.82 -15.27 -8.73
CA LYS A 323 -6.89 -16.19 -9.13
C LYS A 323 -6.81 -17.56 -8.46
N GLU A 324 -5.62 -17.95 -8.03
CA GLU A 324 -5.33 -19.24 -7.40
C GLU A 324 -5.49 -19.21 -5.87
N GLN A 325 -5.59 -18.02 -5.25
CA GLN A 325 -5.71 -17.87 -3.81
C GLN A 325 -6.85 -18.68 -3.18
N ARG A 326 -7.97 -18.87 -3.90
CA ARG A 326 -9.11 -19.68 -3.43
C ARG A 326 -8.82 -21.19 -3.40
N ARG A 327 -7.87 -21.67 -4.21
CA ARG A 327 -7.46 -23.09 -4.25
C ARG A 327 -6.42 -23.45 -3.17
N ILE A 328 -5.68 -22.46 -2.65
CA ILE A 328 -4.57 -22.67 -1.69
C ILE A 328 -5.03 -22.44 -0.24
N ARG A 329 -6.19 -21.80 -0.03
CA ARG A 329 -6.82 -21.59 1.30
C ARG A 329 -7.92 -22.62 1.64
N MET A 330 -8.02 -23.73 0.89
CA MET A 330 -8.77 -24.94 1.26
C MET A 330 -7.80 -26.00 1.76
#